data_AF-A0A075UQ69-F1
#
_entry.id   AF-A0A075UQ69-F1
#
_cell.length_a   1.000
_cell.length_b   1.000
_cell.length_c   1.000
_cell.angle_alpha   90.00
_cell.angle_beta   90.00
_cell.angle_gamma   90.00
#
_symmetry.space_group_name_H-M   'P 1'
#
loop_
_entity.id
_entity.type
_entity.pdbx_description
1 polymer ?
#
loop_
_entity_poly.entity_id
_entity_poly.type
_entity_poly.pdbx_seq_one_letter_code
_entity_poly.pdbx_strand_id
1 'polypeptide(L)'
;MDKKHLIRVSKRLSRHLRHAPGDIGITLTPDGWVEVDTLLAALRRNGLKLTRAELDEVVDGNDKRREGLRPMNRHAVHLSATVDTARAVGARRGVPVLLAVDAREMTAAGHEFQVSANGVWLTAAVPPEFLRRLP
;
A
#
# COMPACT_ATOMS: atom_id res chain seq x y z
N MET A 1 1.08 10.67 -16.69
CA MET A 1 -0.38 11.00 -16.61
C MET A 1 -0.66 12.05 -15.53
N ASP A 2 -1.83 12.72 -15.54
CA ASP A 2 -2.22 13.58 -14.40
C ASP A 2 -2.59 12.78 -13.14
N LYS A 3 -2.53 13.42 -11.96
CA LYS A 3 -2.75 12.78 -10.65
C LYS A 3 -4.16 12.16 -10.50
N LYS A 4 -5.21 12.80 -11.03
CA LYS A 4 -6.58 12.27 -10.93
C LYS A 4 -6.73 11.02 -11.80
N HIS A 5 -6.13 11.00 -12.98
CA HIS A 5 -6.11 9.85 -13.87
C HIS A 5 -5.35 8.67 -13.25
N LEU A 6 -4.15 8.92 -12.71
CA LEU A 6 -3.33 7.93 -11.98
C LEU A 6 -4.11 7.21 -10.87
N ILE A 7 -4.80 7.99 -10.02
CA ILE A 7 -5.61 7.43 -8.91
C ILE A 7 -6.74 6.55 -9.45
N ARG A 8 -7.39 6.96 -10.54
CA ARG A 8 -8.49 6.20 -11.15
C ARG A 8 -8.01 4.88 -11.74
N VAL A 9 -6.89 4.89 -12.46
CA VAL A 9 -6.27 3.69 -13.01
C VAL A 9 -5.83 2.75 -11.89
N SER A 10 -5.12 3.24 -10.89
CA SER A 10 -4.70 2.44 -9.72
C SER A 10 -5.85 1.75 -9.00
N LYS A 11 -6.95 2.47 -8.74
CA LYS A 11 -8.16 1.88 -8.14
C LYS A 11 -8.76 0.79 -9.01
N ARG A 12 -8.81 1.00 -10.32
CA ARG A 12 -9.36 0.04 -11.27
C ARG A 12 -8.48 -1.21 -11.39
N LEU A 13 -7.16 -1.04 -11.45
CA LEU A 13 -6.21 -2.14 -11.40
C LEU A 13 -6.35 -2.93 -10.09
N SER A 14 -6.40 -2.23 -8.95
CA SER A 14 -6.58 -2.87 -7.64
C SER A 14 -7.89 -3.67 -7.56
N ARG A 15 -8.99 -3.14 -8.10
CA ARG A 15 -10.27 -3.86 -8.18
C ARG A 15 -10.11 -5.19 -8.93
N HIS A 16 -9.52 -5.18 -10.12
CA HIS A 16 -9.40 -6.39 -10.92
C HIS A 16 -8.34 -7.35 -10.40
N LEU A 17 -7.18 -6.85 -9.95
CA LEU A 17 -6.09 -7.71 -9.49
C LEU A 17 -6.26 -8.27 -8.07
N ARG A 18 -7.14 -7.67 -7.23
CA ARG A 18 -7.30 -8.09 -5.83
C ARG A 18 -8.70 -8.59 -5.47
N HIS A 19 -9.72 -8.23 -6.24
CA HIS A 19 -11.11 -8.45 -5.84
C HIS A 19 -11.96 -9.12 -6.91
N ALA A 20 -11.80 -8.73 -8.18
CA ALA A 20 -12.66 -9.18 -9.27
C ALA A 20 -11.89 -9.33 -10.59
N PRO A 21 -10.95 -10.29 -10.70
CA PRO A 21 -10.22 -10.55 -11.93
C PRO A 21 -11.14 -11.05 -13.06
N GLY A 22 -12.17 -11.84 -12.70
CA GLY A 22 -13.18 -12.34 -13.62
C GLY A 22 -13.97 -11.26 -14.36
N ASP A 23 -14.15 -10.08 -13.77
CA ASP A 23 -14.90 -8.96 -14.38
C ASP A 23 -14.28 -8.46 -15.70
N ILE A 24 -12.98 -8.69 -15.92
CA ILE A 24 -12.30 -8.37 -17.18
C ILE A 24 -11.86 -9.62 -17.94
N GLY A 25 -12.27 -10.81 -17.48
CA GLY A 25 -11.94 -12.09 -18.08
C GLY A 25 -10.47 -12.45 -17.94
N ILE A 26 -9.83 -12.11 -16.81
CA ILE A 26 -8.50 -12.63 -16.46
C ILE A 26 -8.60 -13.62 -15.30
N THR A 27 -7.68 -14.57 -15.28
CA THR A 27 -7.48 -15.50 -14.17
C THR A 27 -6.08 -15.28 -13.64
N LEU A 28 -5.96 -15.18 -12.32
CA LEU A 28 -4.65 -15.08 -11.66
C LEU A 28 -4.10 -16.49 -11.42
N THR A 29 -2.78 -16.63 -11.45
CA THR A 29 -2.11 -17.85 -10.97
C THR A 29 -2.42 -18.06 -9.47
N PRO A 30 -2.17 -19.27 -8.91
CA PRO A 30 -2.35 -19.50 -7.47
C PRO A 30 -1.63 -18.50 -6.57
N ASP A 31 -0.47 -18.00 -7.02
CA ASP A 31 0.33 -16.98 -6.34
C ASP A 31 -0.14 -15.53 -6.61
N GLY A 32 -1.23 -15.36 -7.36
CA GLY A 32 -1.86 -14.06 -7.62
C GLY A 32 -1.29 -13.27 -8.80
N TRP A 33 -0.56 -13.91 -9.72
CA TRP A 33 0.08 -13.23 -10.87
C TRP A 33 -0.76 -13.31 -12.15
N VAL A 34 -0.52 -12.37 -13.05
CA VAL A 34 -1.04 -12.37 -14.43
C VAL A 34 0.00 -11.74 -15.35
N GLU A 35 0.13 -12.27 -16.56
CA GLU A 35 1.01 -11.68 -17.58
C GLU A 35 0.57 -10.26 -17.95
N VAL A 36 1.54 -9.36 -18.10
CA VAL A 36 1.28 -7.94 -18.34
C VAL A 36 0.49 -7.74 -19.64
N ASP A 37 0.87 -8.43 -20.71
CA ASP A 37 0.17 -8.31 -22.00
C ASP A 37 -1.26 -8.82 -21.91
N THR A 38 -1.50 -9.90 -21.14
CA THR A 38 -2.84 -10.42 -20.87
C THR A 38 -3.69 -9.40 -20.12
N LEU A 39 -3.13 -8.76 -19.08
CA LEU A 39 -3.79 -7.71 -18.33
C LEU A 39 -4.13 -6.51 -19.23
N LEU A 40 -3.17 -6.01 -20.00
CA LEU A 40 -3.38 -4.85 -20.89
C LEU A 40 -4.42 -5.15 -21.97
N ALA A 41 -4.39 -6.35 -22.57
CA ALA A 41 -5.40 -6.78 -23.54
C ALA A 41 -6.79 -6.86 -22.92
N ALA A 42 -6.91 -7.42 -21.71
CA ALA A 42 -8.19 -7.50 -20.99
C ALA A 42 -8.74 -6.13 -20.61
N LEU A 43 -7.89 -5.23 -20.10
CA LEU A 43 -8.26 -3.84 -19.79
C LEU A 43 -8.75 -3.13 -21.05
N ARG A 44 -8.05 -3.30 -22.18
CA ARG A 44 -8.44 -2.71 -23.47
C ARG A 44 -9.81 -3.18 -23.94
N ARG A 45 -10.08 -4.49 -23.88
CA ARG A 45 -11.40 -5.07 -24.22
C ARG A 45 -12.52 -4.50 -23.35
N ASN A 46 -12.21 -4.11 -22.12
CA ASN A 46 -13.14 -3.54 -21.16
C ASN A 46 -13.11 -2.00 -21.10
N GLY A 47 -12.62 -1.36 -22.17
CA GLY A 47 -12.68 0.10 -22.32
C GLY A 47 -11.64 0.89 -21.52
N LEU A 48 -10.58 0.26 -21.01
CA LEU A 48 -9.41 0.95 -20.47
C LEU A 48 -8.22 0.77 -21.40
N LYS A 49 -7.91 1.80 -22.20
CA LYS A 49 -6.67 1.84 -22.96
C LYS A 49 -5.55 2.28 -22.01
N LEU A 50 -4.72 1.33 -21.61
CA LEU A 50 -3.52 1.56 -20.83
C LEU A 50 -2.34 1.00 -21.63
N THR A 51 -1.28 1.79 -21.79
CA THR A 51 -0.02 1.33 -22.36
C THR A 51 0.87 0.71 -21.29
N ARG A 52 1.90 -0.03 -21.70
CA ARG A 52 2.91 -0.55 -20.76
C ARG A 52 3.58 0.58 -19.96
N ALA A 53 4.00 1.65 -20.64
CA ALA A 53 4.62 2.79 -19.99
C ALA A 53 3.71 3.45 -18.94
N GLU A 54 2.42 3.60 -19.25
CA GLU A 54 1.45 4.12 -18.26
C GLU A 54 1.21 3.14 -17.11
N LEU A 55 1.20 1.83 -17.37
CA LEU A 55 1.13 0.83 -16.30
C LEU A 55 2.34 0.95 -15.37
N ASP A 56 3.54 1.07 -15.93
CA ASP A 56 4.78 1.26 -15.17
C ASP A 56 4.71 2.56 -14.33
N GLU A 57 4.24 3.68 -14.90
CA GLU A 57 3.99 4.93 -14.14
C GLU A 57 3.03 4.72 -12.96
N VAL A 58 1.97 3.92 -13.14
CA VAL A 58 0.99 3.63 -12.07
C VAL A 58 1.63 2.80 -10.95
N VAL A 59 2.43 1.81 -11.31
CA VAL A 59 3.12 0.93 -10.37
C VAL A 59 4.15 1.72 -9.57
N ASP A 60 4.99 2.51 -10.24
CA ASP A 60 6.00 3.35 -9.60
C ASP A 60 5.38 4.41 -8.68
N GLY A 61 4.26 5.01 -9.08
CA GLY A 61 3.53 5.98 -8.27
C GLY A 61 2.69 5.37 -7.14
N ASN A 62 2.47 4.04 -7.10
CA ASN A 62 1.70 3.36 -6.05
C ASN A 62 2.55 2.61 -5.04
N ASP A 63 3.88 2.67 -5.17
CA ASP A 63 4.74 2.04 -4.20
C ASP A 63 4.63 2.80 -2.87
N LYS A 64 3.69 2.36 -2.02
CA LYS A 64 3.49 2.88 -0.65
C LYS A 64 4.79 2.83 0.15
N ARG A 65 5.76 2.00 -0.25
CA ARG A 65 7.09 1.98 0.36
C ARG A 65 7.89 3.22 0.00
N ARG A 66 7.75 3.80 -1.20
CA ARG A 66 8.37 5.07 -1.61
C ARG A 66 7.72 6.29 -0.93
N GLU A 67 6.46 6.19 -0.51
CA GLU A 67 5.75 7.29 0.15
C GLU A 67 5.73 7.21 1.69
N GLY A 68 6.11 6.07 2.28
CA GLY A 68 6.05 5.83 3.72
C GLY A 68 4.63 5.57 4.25
N LEU A 69 4.49 5.49 5.58
CA LEU A 69 3.19 5.39 6.24
C LEU A 69 2.56 6.77 6.40
N ARG A 70 1.31 6.87 5.96
CA ARG A 70 0.46 8.07 6.11
C ARG A 70 -0.75 7.72 6.97
N PRO A 71 -1.37 8.70 7.64
CA PRO A 71 -2.50 8.45 8.53
C PRO A 71 -3.78 8.01 7.78
N MET A 72 -3.79 8.14 6.44
CA MET A 72 -4.93 7.82 5.58
C MET A 72 -6.19 8.57 6.05
N ASN A 73 -7.29 7.87 6.36
CA ASN A 73 -8.52 8.47 6.86
C ASN A 73 -8.49 8.75 8.38
N ARG A 74 -7.31 8.74 9.01
CA ARG A 74 -7.11 9.04 10.44
C ARG A 74 -6.36 10.36 10.59
N HIS A 75 -6.25 10.82 11.84
CA HIS A 75 -5.50 12.03 12.19
C HIS A 75 -3.98 11.80 12.27
N ALA A 76 -3.54 10.59 12.60
CA ALA A 76 -2.14 10.22 12.75
C ALA A 76 -1.91 8.74 12.37
N VAL A 77 -0.67 8.39 12.03
CA VAL A 77 -0.22 7.00 11.90
C VAL A 77 -0.24 6.37 13.27
N HIS A 78 -0.88 5.21 13.39
CA HIS A 78 -0.92 4.46 14.65
C HIS A 78 0.16 3.38 14.62
N LEU A 79 1.00 3.36 15.66
CA LEU A 79 2.08 2.41 15.84
C LEU A 79 1.82 1.54 17.06
N SER A 80 2.27 0.29 16.98
CA SER A 80 2.25 -0.64 18.12
C SER A 80 3.64 -0.69 18.76
N ALA A 81 3.69 -0.66 20.10
CA ALA A 81 4.93 -0.73 20.85
C ALA A 81 5.63 -2.10 20.74
N THR A 82 4.88 -3.15 20.42
CA THR A 82 5.39 -4.52 20.30
C THR A 82 4.93 -5.20 19.02
N VAL A 83 5.70 -6.20 18.59
CA VAL A 83 5.40 -7.03 17.43
C VAL A 83 4.10 -7.82 17.62
N ASP A 84 3.85 -8.34 18.82
CA ASP A 84 2.64 -9.11 19.11
C ASP A 84 1.37 -8.25 19.00
N THR A 85 1.41 -7.02 19.52
CA THR A 85 0.30 -6.07 19.35
C THR A 85 0.11 -5.70 17.87
N ALA A 86 1.19 -5.45 17.14
CA ALA A 86 1.13 -5.14 15.70
C ALA A 86 0.50 -6.28 14.90
N ARG A 87 0.90 -7.53 15.20
CA ARG A 87 0.36 -8.75 14.57
C ARG A 87 -1.12 -8.92 14.87
N ALA A 88 -1.53 -8.78 16.14
CA ALA A 88 -2.93 -8.91 16.54
C ALA A 88 -3.83 -7.83 15.91
N VAL A 89 -3.36 -6.58 15.80
CA VAL A 89 -4.10 -5.50 15.14
C VAL A 89 -4.19 -5.73 13.64
N GLY A 90 -3.09 -6.10 12.98
CA GLY A 90 -3.05 -6.35 11.54
C GLY A 90 -3.89 -7.57 11.12
N ALA A 91 -3.91 -8.62 11.94
CA ALA A 91 -4.68 -9.86 11.71
C ALA A 91 -6.19 -9.60 11.51
N ARG A 92 -6.72 -8.49 12.02
CA ARG A 92 -8.14 -8.09 11.86
C ARG A 92 -8.57 -7.89 10.40
N ARG A 93 -7.60 -7.79 9.48
CA ARG A 93 -7.84 -7.59 8.04
C ARG A 93 -7.19 -8.70 7.19
N GLY A 94 -6.78 -9.82 7.78
CA GLY A 94 -6.09 -10.93 7.11
C GLY A 94 -4.62 -11.04 7.53
N VAL A 95 -3.79 -11.72 6.73
CA VAL A 95 -2.36 -11.95 7.05
C VAL A 95 -1.60 -10.61 6.99
N PRO A 96 -1.03 -10.12 8.12
CA PRO A 96 -0.40 -8.81 8.12
C PRO A 96 1.03 -8.86 7.58
N VAL A 97 1.44 -7.77 6.93
CA VAL A 97 2.86 -7.45 6.73
C VAL A 97 3.32 -6.59 7.91
N LEU A 98 4.35 -7.03 8.62
CA LEU A 98 4.92 -6.31 9.75
C LEU A 98 6.03 -5.37 9.30
N LEU A 99 5.94 -4.11 9.72
CA LEU A 99 6.95 -3.08 9.48
C LEU A 99 7.48 -2.60 10.82
N ALA A 100 8.78 -2.71 11.02
CA ALA A 100 9.51 -2.05 12.08
C ALA A 100 9.77 -0.59 11.68
N VAL A 101 9.60 0.31 12.64
CA VAL A 101 9.88 1.74 12.51
C VAL A 101 11.14 2.04 13.31
N ASP A 102 12.15 2.66 12.70
CA ASP A 102 13.31 3.18 13.44
C ASP A 102 12.93 4.49 14.15
N ALA A 103 12.20 4.36 15.27
CA ALA A 103 11.72 5.49 16.04
C ALA A 103 12.87 6.35 16.61
N ARG A 104 14.04 5.74 16.84
CA ARG A 104 15.22 6.46 17.33
C ARG A 104 15.75 7.40 16.26
N GLU A 105 15.94 6.90 15.04
CA GLU A 105 16.42 7.72 13.93
C GLU A 105 15.39 8.77 13.53
N MET A 106 14.10 8.42 13.54
CA MET A 106 13.02 9.39 13.33
C MET A 106 13.03 10.53 14.35
N THR A 107 13.21 10.22 15.63
CA THR A 107 13.29 11.24 16.68
C THR A 107 14.52 12.13 16.48
N ALA A 108 15.67 11.54 16.11
CA ALA A 108 16.88 12.28 15.79
C ALA A 108 16.72 13.18 14.55
N ALA A 109 15.89 12.78 13.59
CA ALA A 109 15.52 13.56 12.41
C ALA A 109 14.39 14.59 12.68
N GLY A 110 13.91 14.73 13.92
CA GLY A 110 12.93 15.74 14.32
C GLY A 110 11.46 15.32 14.17
N HIS A 111 11.17 14.04 13.93
CA HIS A 111 9.80 13.55 13.94
C HIS A 111 9.29 13.36 15.36
N GLU A 112 8.11 13.89 15.64
CA GLU A 112 7.47 13.78 16.94
C GLU A 112 6.62 12.51 17.07
N PHE A 113 6.59 11.99 18.29
CA PHE A 113 5.74 10.89 18.71
C PHE A 113 4.90 11.29 19.90
N GLN A 114 3.65 10.83 19.92
CA GLN A 114 2.72 11.03 21.03
C GLN A 114 2.16 9.67 21.45
N VAL A 115 1.81 9.55 22.73
CA VAL A 115 1.11 8.36 23.25
C VAL A 115 -0.29 8.79 23.64
N SER A 116 -1.29 8.14 23.06
CA SER A 116 -2.68 8.37 23.43
C SER A 116 -2.99 7.81 24.82
N ALA A 117 -4.12 8.21 25.41
CA ALA A 117 -4.56 7.72 26.72
C ALA A 117 -4.71 6.18 26.80
N ASN A 118 -4.93 5.50 25.66
CA ASN A 118 -5.01 4.03 25.58
C ASN A 118 -3.68 3.37 25.15
N GLY A 119 -2.55 4.08 25.26
CA GLY A 119 -1.21 3.53 25.04
C GLY A 119 -0.84 3.30 23.57
N VAL A 120 -1.58 3.90 22.62
CA VAL A 120 -1.26 3.80 21.19
C VAL A 120 -0.29 4.91 20.82
N TRP A 121 0.79 4.55 20.13
CA TRP A 121 1.77 5.51 19.64
C TRP A 121 1.28 6.16 18.36
N LEU A 122 1.43 7.47 18.26
CA LEU A 122 0.96 8.31 17.17
C LEU A 122 2.12 9.14 16.61
N THR A 123 2.20 9.23 15.28
CA THR A 123 3.08 10.18 14.59
C THR A 123 2.41 10.68 13.30
N ALA A 124 2.83 11.84 12.79
CA ALA A 124 2.21 12.45 11.61
C ALA A 124 2.37 11.59 10.35
N ALA A 125 3.57 11.05 10.13
CA ALA A 125 3.90 10.14 9.04
C ALA A 125 5.17 9.35 9.41
N VAL A 126 5.39 8.21 8.75
CA VAL A 126 6.65 7.46 8.84
C VAL A 126 7.29 7.41 7.45
N PRO A 127 8.33 8.20 7.18
CA PRO A 127 9.04 8.15 5.90
C PRO A 127 9.61 6.75 5.55
N PRO A 128 9.76 6.43 4.25
CA PRO A 128 10.30 5.16 3.76
C PRO A 128 11.57 4.67 4.43
N GLU A 129 12.51 5.59 4.62
CA GLU A 129 13.88 5.35 5.09
C GLU A 129 13.89 4.77 6.50
N PHE A 130 12.86 5.04 7.29
CA PHE A 130 12.72 4.53 8.66
C PHE A 130 11.90 3.23 8.74
N LEU A 131 11.53 2.63 7.61
CA LEU A 131 10.71 1.41 7.56
C LEU A 131 11.54 0.19 7.16
N ARG A 132 11.51 -0.84 8.02
CA ARG A 132 12.08 -2.16 7.72
C ARG A 132 11.01 -3.24 7.81
N ARG A 133 10.89 -4.10 6.80
CA ARG A 133 9.99 -5.25 6.86
C ARG A 133 10.56 -6.30 7.81
N LEU A 134 9.71 -6.80 8.71
CA LEU A 134 10.03 -7.95 9.55
C LEU A 134 9.68 -9.25 8.80
N PRO A 135 10.44 -10.34 9.05
CA PRO A 135 10.16 -11.65 8.48
C PRO A 135 8.78 -12.20 8.91
#